data_AF-A0A419WB38-F1
#
_entry.id   AF-A0A419WB38-F1
#
_cell.length_a   1.000
_cell.length_b   1.000
_cell.length_c   1.000
_cell.angle_alpha   90.00
_cell.angle_beta   90.00
_cell.angle_gamma   90.00
#
_symmetry.space_group_name_H-M   'P 1'
#
loop_
_entity.id
_entity.type
_entity.pdbx_description
1 polymer ?
#
loop_
_entity_poly.entity_id
_entity_poly.type
_entity_poly.pdbx_seq_one_letter_code
_entity_poly.pdbx_strand_id
1 'polypeptide(L)'
;MTELQVMTFISEIVLQTKIAQRAAERLQVTQREFDRIEVWCSIQSILVAAGNVSKILWPGKEYVLRGERLRQILKVENGNPLSNRKFRNHFEHYDERIEEWFEKHSSAVYSDLAMNPTLWGNMASHAHRGYNSCNNTLVFRGETLDLNVILKALEELRDSCKPFALP
;
A
#
# COMPACT_ATOMS: atom_id res chain seq x y z
N MET A 1 -18.89 13.44 -15.27
CA MET A 1 -19.07 12.42 -14.20
C MET A 1 -20.39 12.72 -13.54
N THR A 2 -21.32 11.76 -13.50
CA THR A 2 -22.64 11.97 -12.86
C THR A 2 -22.48 12.00 -11.34
N GLU A 3 -23.45 12.57 -10.62
CA GLU A 3 -23.46 12.56 -9.15
C GLU A 3 -23.42 11.14 -8.60
N LEU A 4 -24.21 10.23 -9.18
CA LEU A 4 -24.19 8.81 -8.82
C LEU A 4 -22.79 8.21 -8.95
N GLN A 5 -22.11 8.48 -10.08
CA GLN A 5 -20.75 7.97 -10.32
C GLN A 5 -19.73 8.51 -9.30
N VAL A 6 -19.85 9.77 -8.89
CA VAL A 6 -19.02 10.36 -7.82
C VAL A 6 -19.25 9.63 -6.50
N MET A 7 -20.52 9.46 -6.11
CA MET A 7 -20.87 8.79 -4.84
C MET A 7 -20.44 7.33 -4.80
N THR A 8 -20.50 6.61 -5.93
CA THR A 8 -19.96 5.25 -6.04
C THR A 8 -18.45 5.22 -5.79
N PHE A 9 -17.67 6.13 -6.38
CA PHE A 9 -16.23 6.19 -6.13
C PHE A 9 -15.88 6.57 -4.69
N ILE A 10 -16.62 7.51 -4.10
CA ILE A 10 -16.44 7.88 -2.69
C ILE A 10 -16.73 6.68 -1.79
N SER A 11 -17.81 5.93 -2.06
CA SER A 11 -18.17 4.73 -1.31
C SER A 11 -17.09 3.66 -1.41
N GLU A 12 -16.52 3.45 -2.59
CA GLU A 12 -15.40 2.54 -2.80
C GLU A 12 -14.13 2.99 -2.05
N ILE A 13 -13.81 4.29 -2.07
CA ILE A 13 -12.70 4.83 -1.27
C ILE A 13 -12.93 4.54 0.22
N VAL A 14 -14.14 4.78 0.74
CA VAL A 14 -14.48 4.47 2.14
C VAL A 14 -14.35 2.99 2.44
N LEU A 15 -14.78 2.10 1.54
CA LEU A 15 -14.63 0.66 1.71
C LEU A 15 -13.15 0.26 1.79
N GLN A 16 -12.33 0.70 0.84
CA GLN A 16 -10.91 0.34 0.79
C GLN A 16 -10.13 0.90 1.99
N THR A 17 -10.41 2.12 2.43
CA THR A 17 -9.79 2.68 3.65
C THR A 17 -10.15 1.87 4.92
N LYS A 18 -11.37 1.34 5.01
CA LYS A 18 -11.78 0.43 6.11
C LYS A 18 -11.09 -0.93 6.03
N ILE A 19 -10.94 -1.50 4.82
CA ILE A 19 -10.20 -2.76 4.61
C ILE A 19 -8.75 -2.59 5.06
N ALA A 20 -8.09 -1.50 4.66
CA ALA A 20 -6.71 -1.19 5.07
C ALA A 20 -6.58 -1.02 6.59
N GLN A 21 -7.51 -0.29 7.22
CA GLN A 21 -7.52 -0.15 8.68
C GLN A 21 -7.66 -1.52 9.37
N ARG A 22 -8.61 -2.34 8.92
CA ARG A 22 -8.85 -3.66 9.53
C ARG A 22 -7.63 -4.56 9.39
N ALA A 23 -6.93 -4.50 8.26
CA ALA A 23 -5.69 -5.22 8.06
C ALA A 23 -4.56 -4.68 8.95
N ALA A 24 -4.47 -3.37 9.19
CA ALA A 24 -3.51 -2.80 10.12
C ALA A 24 -3.77 -3.23 11.58
N GLU A 25 -5.04 -3.32 11.99
CA GLU A 25 -5.43 -3.86 13.31
C GLU A 25 -4.97 -5.31 13.47
N ARG A 26 -5.21 -6.17 12.45
CA ARG A 26 -4.72 -7.56 12.46
C ARG A 26 -3.20 -7.63 12.54
N LEU A 27 -2.50 -6.82 11.74
CA LEU A 27 -1.03 -6.77 11.72
C LEU A 27 -0.44 -6.47 13.10
N GLN A 28 -1.06 -5.57 13.87
CA GLN A 28 -0.61 -5.24 15.24
C GLN A 28 -0.79 -6.41 16.22
N VAL A 29 -1.84 -7.22 16.06
CA VAL A 29 -2.11 -8.38 16.92
C VAL A 29 -1.17 -9.53 16.57
N THR A 30 -1.03 -9.85 15.28
CA THR A 30 -0.31 -11.06 14.82
C THR A 30 1.20 -10.97 14.99
N GLN A 31 1.75 -9.76 15.09
CA GLN A 31 3.14 -9.56 15.51
C GLN A 31 3.47 -10.22 16.86
N ARG A 32 2.49 -10.35 17.76
CA ARG A 32 2.68 -10.97 19.08
C ARG A 32 2.62 -12.49 19.04
N GLU A 33 1.96 -13.03 18.02
CA GLU A 33 1.72 -14.47 17.83
C GLU A 33 2.74 -15.13 16.89
N PHE A 34 3.65 -14.33 16.31
CA PHE A 34 4.68 -14.76 15.36
C PHE A 34 4.14 -15.49 14.11
N ASP A 35 2.86 -15.29 13.77
CA ASP A 35 2.27 -15.82 12.54
C ASP A 35 2.76 -15.00 11.33
N ARG A 36 3.83 -15.49 10.70
CA ARG A 36 4.42 -14.86 9.52
C ARG A 36 3.45 -14.78 8.35
N ILE A 37 2.62 -15.80 8.13
CA ILE A 37 1.70 -15.81 7.00
C ILE A 37 0.67 -14.69 7.21
N GLU A 38 0.09 -14.59 8.41
CA GLU A 38 -0.93 -13.58 8.68
C GLU A 38 -0.35 -12.15 8.66
N VAL A 39 0.91 -11.96 9.09
CA VAL A 39 1.62 -10.68 8.91
C VAL A 39 1.63 -10.27 7.44
N TRP A 40 2.02 -11.18 6.54
CA TRP A 40 2.10 -10.87 5.10
C TRP A 40 0.73 -10.78 4.43
N CYS A 41 -0.27 -11.56 4.87
CA CYS A 41 -1.67 -11.39 4.46
C CYS A 41 -2.20 -10.00 4.79
N SER A 42 -1.88 -9.51 6.00
CA SER A 42 -2.29 -8.18 6.44
C SER A 42 -1.55 -7.08 5.67
N ILE A 43 -0.24 -7.20 5.46
CA ILE A 43 0.54 -6.29 4.61
C ILE A 43 -0.04 -6.23 3.19
N GLN A 44 -0.29 -7.38 2.57
CA GLN A 44 -0.85 -7.45 1.22
C GLN A 44 -2.23 -6.77 1.17
N SER A 45 -3.08 -7.01 2.16
CA SER A 45 -4.39 -6.36 2.26
C SER A 45 -4.29 -4.84 2.34
N ILE A 46 -3.35 -4.30 3.13
CA ILE A 46 -3.10 -2.85 3.22
C ILE A 46 -2.67 -2.29 1.87
N LEU A 47 -1.69 -2.90 1.21
CA LEU A 47 -1.13 -2.41 -0.04
C LEU A 47 -2.14 -2.49 -1.20
N VAL A 48 -2.92 -3.56 -1.28
CA VAL A 48 -3.97 -3.71 -2.30
C VAL A 48 -5.05 -2.64 -2.11
N ALA A 49 -5.51 -2.42 -0.88
CA ALA A 49 -6.50 -1.40 -0.58
C ALA A 49 -5.99 0.02 -0.88
N ALA A 50 -4.77 0.34 -0.44
CA ALA A 50 -4.10 1.60 -0.78
C ALA A 50 -3.94 1.78 -2.30
N GLY A 51 -3.61 0.69 -3.00
CA GLY A 51 -3.48 0.65 -4.45
C GLY A 51 -4.80 0.92 -5.18
N ASN A 52 -5.90 0.36 -4.69
CA ASN A 52 -7.23 0.60 -5.26
C ASN A 52 -7.66 2.06 -5.09
N VAL A 53 -7.46 2.64 -3.90
CA VAL A 53 -7.66 4.09 -3.67
C VAL A 53 -6.79 4.92 -4.60
N SER A 54 -5.51 4.57 -4.72
CA SER A 54 -4.56 5.24 -5.62
C SER A 54 -5.04 5.23 -7.07
N LYS A 55 -5.51 4.09 -7.58
CA LYS A 55 -6.05 3.95 -8.95
C LYS A 55 -7.35 4.74 -9.16
N ILE A 56 -8.11 5.02 -8.10
CA ILE A 56 -9.30 5.87 -8.17
C ILE A 56 -8.91 7.34 -8.29
N LEU A 57 -7.97 7.79 -7.44
CA LEU A 57 -7.56 9.19 -7.35
C LEU A 57 -6.52 9.60 -8.39
N TRP A 58 -5.59 8.72 -8.78
CA TRP A 58 -4.55 8.90 -9.79
C TRP A 58 -4.62 7.79 -10.85
N PRO A 59 -5.65 7.79 -11.70
CA PRO A 59 -5.85 6.74 -12.69
C PRO A 59 -4.87 6.85 -13.87
N GLY A 60 -4.93 5.84 -14.75
CA GLY A 60 -4.28 5.89 -16.05
C GLY A 60 -4.82 7.00 -16.97
N LYS A 61 -4.12 7.20 -18.10
CA LYS A 61 -4.34 8.32 -19.04
C LYS A 61 -5.80 8.54 -19.45
N GLU A 62 -6.56 7.46 -19.62
CA GLU A 62 -7.96 7.52 -20.06
C GLU A 62 -8.90 8.22 -19.06
N TYR A 63 -8.58 8.18 -17.76
CA TYR A 63 -9.48 8.65 -16.70
C TYR A 63 -8.91 9.80 -15.86
N VAL A 64 -7.90 10.53 -16.37
CA VAL A 64 -7.21 11.60 -15.63
C VAL A 64 -8.19 12.65 -15.07
N LEU A 65 -9.14 13.11 -15.89
CA LEU A 65 -10.16 14.09 -15.49
C LEU A 65 -11.04 13.59 -14.34
N ARG A 66 -11.32 12.28 -14.27
CA ARG A 66 -12.05 11.68 -13.13
C ARG A 66 -11.23 11.79 -11.85
N GLY A 67 -9.95 11.45 -11.91
CA GLY A 67 -9.05 11.55 -10.76
C GLY A 67 -8.93 12.98 -10.25
N GLU A 68 -8.68 13.94 -11.16
CA GLU A 68 -8.61 15.37 -10.83
C GLU A 68 -9.88 15.87 -10.15
N ARG A 69 -11.05 15.53 -10.72
CA ARG A 69 -12.33 15.93 -10.15
C ARG A 69 -12.56 15.36 -8.74
N LEU A 70 -12.25 14.09 -8.51
CA LEU A 70 -12.37 13.48 -7.18
C LEU A 70 -11.40 14.11 -6.17
N ARG A 71 -10.15 14.38 -6.57
CA ARG A 71 -9.18 15.06 -5.70
C ARG A 71 -9.63 16.47 -5.35
N GLN A 72 -10.24 17.21 -6.27
CA GLN A 72 -10.83 18.52 -5.99
C GLN A 72 -11.99 18.44 -4.98
N ILE A 73 -12.91 17.49 -5.17
CA ILE A 73 -14.07 17.29 -4.28
C ILE A 73 -13.60 16.94 -2.85
N LEU A 74 -12.64 16.03 -2.75
CA LEU A 74 -12.12 15.50 -1.48
C LEU A 74 -10.96 16.32 -0.90
N LYS A 75 -10.59 17.43 -1.56
CA LYS A 75 -9.47 18.32 -1.19
C LYS A 75 -8.14 17.57 -0.98
N VAL A 76 -7.84 16.61 -1.85
CA VAL A 76 -6.61 15.80 -1.80
C VAL A 76 -5.49 16.52 -2.54
N GLU A 77 -4.39 16.78 -1.84
CA GLU A 77 -3.21 17.42 -2.42
C GLU A 77 -2.45 16.52 -3.39
N ASN A 78 -1.75 17.13 -4.36
CA ASN A 78 -0.94 16.39 -5.33
C ASN A 78 0.25 15.65 -4.68
N GLY A 79 0.76 16.14 -3.55
CA GLY A 79 1.85 15.54 -2.78
C GLY A 79 1.42 14.37 -1.88
N ASN A 80 0.16 13.93 -1.95
CA ASN A 80 -0.33 12.84 -1.12
C ASN A 80 0.45 11.53 -1.41
N PRO A 81 0.90 10.80 -0.36
CA PRO A 81 1.76 9.62 -0.53
C PRO A 81 1.08 8.47 -1.31
N LEU A 82 -0.25 8.42 -1.35
CA LEU A 82 -1.00 7.43 -2.13
C LEU A 82 -0.83 7.61 -3.65
N SER A 83 -0.30 8.75 -4.10
CA SER A 83 0.03 8.98 -5.52
C SER A 83 1.23 8.17 -5.99
N ASN A 84 2.13 7.76 -5.09
CA ASN A 84 3.35 7.06 -5.45
C ASN A 84 3.10 5.57 -5.72
N ARG A 85 3.12 5.21 -7.01
CA ARG A 85 2.93 3.82 -7.46
C ARG A 85 4.16 2.92 -7.32
N LYS A 86 5.35 3.46 -7.08
CA LYS A 86 6.62 2.72 -7.19
C LYS A 86 6.62 1.48 -6.29
N PHE A 87 6.39 1.69 -5.00
CA PHE A 87 6.44 0.60 -4.02
C PHE A 87 5.29 -0.40 -4.18
N ARG A 88 4.07 0.10 -4.47
CA ARG A 88 2.91 -0.75 -4.78
C ARG A 88 3.19 -1.69 -5.94
N ASN A 89 3.78 -1.18 -7.02
CA ASN A 89 4.08 -1.96 -8.21
C ASN A 89 5.06 -3.11 -7.95
N HIS A 90 5.92 -3.03 -6.93
CA HIS A 90 6.76 -4.16 -6.54
C HIS A 90 5.95 -5.35 -6.02
N PHE A 91 4.82 -5.09 -5.38
CA PHE A 91 3.93 -6.13 -4.84
C PHE A 91 2.86 -6.57 -5.84
N GLU A 92 2.35 -5.66 -6.69
CA GLU A 92 1.37 -6.00 -7.73
C GLU A 92 1.99 -6.82 -8.88
N HIS A 93 3.22 -6.51 -9.29
CA HIS A 93 3.94 -7.19 -10.38
C HIS A 93 5.05 -8.10 -9.84
N TYR A 94 4.75 -8.85 -8.77
CA TYR A 94 5.77 -9.57 -8.03
C TYR A 94 6.44 -10.69 -8.86
N ASP A 95 5.68 -11.33 -9.74
CA ASP A 95 6.15 -12.31 -10.72
C ASP A 95 7.28 -11.74 -11.60
N GLU A 96 7.06 -10.56 -12.20
CA GLU A 96 8.09 -9.88 -13.00
C GLU A 96 9.32 -9.54 -12.16
N ARG A 97 9.14 -9.17 -10.88
CA ARG A 97 10.26 -8.90 -10.00
C ARG A 97 11.09 -10.16 -9.75
N ILE A 98 10.47 -11.31 -9.56
CA ILE A 98 11.20 -12.58 -9.38
C ILE A 98 12.08 -12.86 -10.61
N GLU A 99 11.52 -12.74 -11.82
CA GLU A 99 12.28 -12.93 -13.07
C GLU A 99 13.48 -11.97 -13.14
N GLU A 100 13.24 -10.66 -12.92
CA GLU A 100 14.30 -9.64 -12.89
C GLU A 100 15.41 -9.93 -11.85
N TRP A 101 15.08 -10.63 -10.75
CA TRP A 101 16.08 -11.02 -9.76
C TRP A 101 17.03 -12.07 -10.33
N PHE A 102 16.46 -13.16 -10.85
CA PHE A 102 17.21 -14.31 -11.30
C PHE A 102 17.99 -14.04 -12.59
N GLU A 103 17.51 -13.16 -13.46
CA GLU A 103 18.28 -12.65 -14.61
C GLU A 103 19.58 -11.96 -14.18
N LYS A 104 19.56 -11.23 -13.05
CA LYS A 104 20.69 -10.42 -12.57
C LYS A 104 21.58 -11.13 -11.56
N HIS A 105 21.09 -12.19 -10.91
CA HIS A 105 21.77 -12.85 -9.79
C HIS A 105 21.68 -14.39 -9.88
N SER A 106 22.21 -14.96 -10.96
CA SER A 106 22.11 -16.39 -11.29
C SER A 106 22.68 -17.37 -10.24
N SER A 107 23.47 -16.89 -9.27
CA SER A 107 24.07 -17.71 -8.22
C SER A 107 23.88 -17.15 -6.80
N ALA A 108 22.99 -16.17 -6.59
CA ALA A 108 22.77 -15.57 -5.27
C ALA A 108 21.72 -16.35 -4.47
N VAL A 109 21.84 -16.31 -3.13
CA VAL A 109 20.81 -16.82 -2.23
C VAL A 109 19.56 -15.94 -2.33
N TYR A 110 18.44 -16.56 -2.68
CA TYR A 110 17.14 -15.89 -2.67
C TYR A 110 16.56 -15.88 -1.25
N SER A 111 16.34 -14.70 -0.69
CA SER A 111 15.71 -14.52 0.62
C SER A 111 14.50 -13.60 0.48
N ASP A 112 13.34 -14.02 0.97
CA ASP A 112 12.08 -13.31 0.84
C ASP A 112 11.28 -13.39 2.16
N LEU A 113 10.30 -12.50 2.31
CA LEU A 113 9.42 -12.40 3.47
C LEU A 113 10.20 -12.24 4.80
N ALA A 114 11.34 -11.55 4.75
CA ALA A 114 12.24 -11.37 5.89
C ALA A 114 11.59 -10.52 6.98
N MET A 115 11.69 -10.97 8.23
CA MET A 115 11.22 -10.21 9.40
C MET A 115 12.39 -9.45 10.00
N ASN A 116 12.22 -8.14 10.18
CA ASN A 116 13.20 -7.20 10.69
C ASN A 116 14.56 -7.23 9.94
N PRO A 117 14.57 -7.19 8.59
CA PRO A 117 15.80 -7.31 7.81
C PRO A 117 16.83 -6.22 8.13
N THR A 118 16.40 -5.00 8.51
CA THR A 118 17.30 -3.88 8.81
C THR A 118 18.21 -4.13 10.02
N LEU A 119 17.84 -5.06 10.91
CA LEU A 119 18.69 -5.49 12.02
C LEU A 119 19.90 -6.30 11.54
N TRP A 120 19.91 -6.76 10.29
CA TRP A 120 20.98 -7.56 9.70
C TRP A 120 22.02 -6.73 8.94
N GLY A 121 21.99 -5.38 9.09
CA GLY A 121 22.96 -4.47 8.48
C GLY A 121 22.99 -4.59 6.96
N ASN A 122 24.18 -4.74 6.36
CA ASN A 122 24.34 -4.90 4.91
C ASN A 122 23.66 -6.17 4.35
N MET A 123 23.27 -7.14 5.18
CA MET A 123 22.52 -8.30 4.72
C MET A 123 21.04 -7.96 4.42
N ALA A 124 20.54 -6.85 4.98
CA ALA A 124 19.18 -6.34 4.76
C ALA A 124 18.88 -6.00 3.31
N SER A 125 19.90 -5.54 2.55
CA SER A 125 19.74 -5.12 1.15
C SER A 125 19.48 -6.29 0.19
N HIS A 126 19.68 -7.53 0.64
CA HIS A 126 19.46 -8.73 -0.16
C HIS A 126 18.08 -9.37 0.05
N ALA A 127 17.32 -8.92 1.06
CA ALA A 127 15.95 -9.37 1.23
C ALA A 127 15.09 -8.84 0.08
N HIS A 128 14.46 -9.76 -0.64
CA HIS A 128 13.62 -9.40 -1.77
C HIS A 128 12.37 -8.65 -1.30
N ARG A 129 11.67 -9.18 -0.29
CA ARG A 129 10.72 -8.43 0.54
C ARG A 129 11.08 -8.61 2.00
N GLY A 130 10.86 -7.58 2.79
CA GLY A 130 10.94 -7.68 4.23
C GLY A 130 10.05 -6.67 4.93
N TYR A 131 9.86 -6.90 6.23
CA TYR A 131 9.03 -6.06 7.07
C TYR A 131 9.70 -5.86 8.42
N ASN A 132 9.88 -4.59 8.81
CA ASN A 132 10.41 -4.22 10.12
C ASN A 132 9.22 -3.94 11.06
N SER A 133 8.99 -4.83 12.01
CA SER A 133 7.90 -4.72 12.98
C SER A 133 8.13 -3.58 14.00
N CYS A 134 9.38 -3.17 14.23
CA CYS A 134 9.72 -2.12 15.19
C CYS A 134 9.27 -0.72 14.77
N ASN A 135 9.23 -0.43 13.47
CA ASN A 135 8.88 0.88 12.92
C ASN A 135 7.84 0.82 11.79
N ASN A 136 7.20 -0.35 11.61
CA ASN A 136 6.16 -0.59 10.62
C ASN A 136 6.60 -0.26 9.17
N THR A 137 7.86 -0.53 8.83
CA THR A 137 8.42 -0.22 7.51
C THR A 137 8.57 -1.48 6.67
N LEU A 138 8.05 -1.45 5.44
CA LEU A 138 8.32 -2.47 4.43
C LEU A 138 9.64 -2.19 3.72
N VAL A 139 10.31 -3.26 3.32
CA VAL A 139 11.55 -3.25 2.56
C VAL A 139 11.36 -4.05 1.28
N PHE A 140 11.85 -3.52 0.16
CA PHE A 140 11.96 -4.23 -1.10
C PHE A 140 13.33 -3.93 -1.72
N ARG A 141 14.26 -4.91 -1.70
CA ARG A 141 15.62 -4.74 -2.27
C ARG A 141 16.33 -3.44 -1.84
N GLY A 142 16.23 -3.11 -0.55
CA GLY A 142 16.80 -1.89 0.03
C GLY A 142 15.93 -0.62 -0.11
N GLU A 143 14.88 -0.63 -0.93
CA GLU A 143 13.86 0.43 -0.91
C GLU A 143 12.94 0.27 0.30
N THR A 144 12.47 1.38 0.87
CA THR A 144 11.63 1.36 2.07
C THR A 144 10.31 2.09 1.88
N LEU A 145 9.25 1.57 2.50
CA LEU A 145 7.94 2.24 2.62
C LEU A 145 7.47 2.21 4.06
N ASP A 146 7.24 3.38 4.66
CA ASP A 146 6.62 3.51 5.97
C ASP A 146 5.10 3.30 5.85
N LEU A 147 4.59 2.21 6.41
CA LEU A 147 3.15 1.91 6.39
C LEU A 147 2.35 2.91 7.22
N ASN A 148 2.93 3.55 8.25
CA ASN A 148 2.23 4.54 9.04
C ASN A 148 1.84 5.76 8.21
N VAL A 149 2.72 6.20 7.30
CA VAL A 149 2.46 7.31 6.37
C VAL A 149 1.28 6.96 5.44
N ILE A 150 1.23 5.73 4.94
CA ILE A 150 0.14 5.26 4.07
C ILE A 150 -1.17 5.15 4.84
N LEU A 151 -1.15 4.54 6.03
CA LEU A 151 -2.34 4.36 6.86
C LEU A 151 -2.92 5.71 7.29
N LYS A 152 -2.07 6.67 7.68
CA LYS A 152 -2.49 8.04 8.02
C LYS A 152 -3.15 8.73 6.82
N ALA A 153 -2.56 8.64 5.63
CA ALA A 153 -3.14 9.24 4.42
C ALA A 153 -4.50 8.62 4.05
N LEU A 154 -4.70 7.32 4.29
CA LEU A 154 -5.99 6.65 4.10
C LEU A 154 -7.03 7.10 5.13
N GLU A 155 -6.61 7.31 6.39
CA GLU A 155 -7.48 7.83 7.44
C GLU A 155 -7.93 9.26 7.15
N GLU A 156 -7.00 10.16 6.84
CA GLU A 156 -7.28 11.56 6.46
C GLU A 156 -8.22 11.62 5.23
N LEU A 157 -7.98 10.76 4.23
CA LEU A 157 -8.85 10.69 3.06
C LEU A 157 -10.26 10.23 3.42
N ARG A 158 -10.39 9.22 4.29
CA ARG A 158 -11.69 8.75 4.77
C ARG A 158 -12.43 9.85 5.53
N ASP A 159 -11.73 10.67 6.28
CA ASP A 159 -12.31 11.82 6.97
C ASP A 159 -12.84 12.86 5.98
N SER A 160 -12.11 13.13 4.90
CA SER A 160 -12.59 13.97 3.79
C SER A 160 -13.84 13.42 3.09
N CYS A 161 -14.11 12.12 3.18
CA CYS A 161 -15.32 11.51 2.64
C CYS A 161 -16.56 11.66 3.54
N LYS A 162 -16.41 11.99 4.84
CA LYS A 162 -17.52 12.08 5.81
C LYS A 162 -18.68 12.99 5.36
N PRO A 163 -18.47 14.17 4.75
CA PRO A 163 -19.57 15.03 4.29
C PRO A 163 -20.44 14.41 3.19
N PHE A 164 -19.97 13.33 2.57
CA PHE A 164 -20.63 12.63 1.46
C PHE A 164 -21.18 11.26 1.88
N ALA A 165 -20.96 10.85 3.13
CA ALA A 165 -21.58 9.66 3.67
C ALA A 165 -23.08 9.94 3.87
N LEU A 166 -23.93 9.04 3.38
CA LEU A 166 -25.35 9.06 3.74
C LEU A 166 -25.46 8.77 5.26
N PRO A 167 -26.39 9.44 5.97
CA PRO A 167 -26.65 9.18 7.38
C PRO A 167 -27.04 7.72 7.65
#